data_AF-A0A941LM26-F1
#
_entry.id   AF-A0A941LM26-F1
#
_cell.length_a   1.000
_cell.length_b   1.000
_cell.length_c   1.000
_cell.angle_alpha   90.00
_cell.angle_beta   90.00
_cell.angle_gamma   90.00
#
_symmetry.space_group_name_H-M   'P 1'
#
loop_
_entity.id
_entity.type
_entity.pdbx_description
1 polymer ?
#
loop_
_entity_poly.entity_id
_entity_poly.type
_entity_poly.pdbx_seq_one_letter_code
_entity_poly.pdbx_strand_id
1 'polypeptide(L)'
;MKIPASLATDFLLVAAHLKTARRSVFKDKALVYGSFEPEKVYVVEHGYVRLGATQADGRLTTRALLGKASIFGDLPFCPATSEQNGVAVASGETYVLELKRHALEAAVQQDEALRQLLLEIYGLQFRFLDRRLQWQFVMPLERRIATVLLDLICFGGKPCPHHPGYVLDIRLTHQELSELVLAARSNVTPILNTFRAQNVISYSRAYICVRTLDALAKIVGGVAMRNSASLGSRPAHYPPLYARTT
;
A
#
# COMPACT_ATOMS: atom_id res chain seq x y z
N MET A 1 -0.97 3.61 0.88
CA MET A 1 -1.12 4.91 1.56
C MET A 1 -1.17 6.02 0.51
N LYS A 2 -2.20 6.88 0.49
CA LYS A 2 -2.25 8.06 -0.40
C LYS A 2 -1.63 9.25 0.29
N ILE A 3 -0.57 9.80 -0.27
CA ILE A 3 -0.09 11.13 0.12
C ILE A 3 -0.86 12.15 -0.72
N PRO A 4 -1.46 13.20 -0.12
CA PRO A 4 -2.11 14.28 -0.85
C PRO A 4 -1.22 14.87 -1.95
N ALA A 5 -1.80 15.24 -3.09
CA ALA A 5 -1.03 15.63 -4.28
C ALA A 5 -0.16 16.88 -4.07
N SER A 6 -0.63 17.85 -3.27
CA SER A 6 0.15 19.03 -2.88
C SER A 6 1.40 18.62 -2.10
N LEU A 7 1.21 17.93 -0.97
CA LEU A 7 2.30 17.42 -0.13
C LEU A 7 3.27 16.53 -0.92
N ALA A 8 2.75 15.68 -1.79
CA ALA A 8 3.58 14.82 -2.63
C ALA A 8 4.45 15.62 -3.61
N THR A 9 3.93 16.71 -4.15
CA THR A 9 4.66 17.56 -5.10
C THR A 9 5.73 18.36 -4.38
N ASP A 10 5.37 19.00 -3.27
CA ASP A 10 6.30 19.79 -2.46
C ASP A 10 7.46 18.92 -1.95
N PHE A 11 7.15 17.72 -1.48
CA PHE A 11 8.17 16.82 -0.93
C PHE A 11 9.13 16.31 -2.01
N LEU A 12 8.60 15.94 -3.17
CA LEU A 12 9.43 15.48 -4.29
C LEU A 12 10.31 16.61 -4.85
N LEU A 13 9.80 17.84 -4.90
CA LEU A 13 10.58 19.00 -5.31
C LEU A 13 11.76 19.21 -4.36
N VAL A 14 11.53 19.26 -3.05
CA VAL A 14 12.62 19.45 -2.08
C VAL A 14 13.60 18.27 -2.11
N ALA A 15 13.10 17.04 -2.10
CA ALA A 15 13.92 15.83 -2.14
C ALA A 15 14.83 15.78 -3.38
N ALA A 16 14.33 16.16 -4.56
CA ALA A 16 15.11 16.16 -5.80
C ALA A 16 16.23 17.22 -5.83
N HIS A 17 16.09 18.31 -5.06
CA HIS A 17 17.09 19.39 -5.00
C HIS A 17 18.15 19.18 -3.91
N LEU A 18 18.04 18.13 -3.09
CA LEU A 18 19.09 17.79 -2.13
C LEU A 18 20.36 17.37 -2.86
N LYS A 19 21.52 17.86 -2.40
CA LYS A 19 22.82 17.61 -3.05
C LYS A 19 23.18 16.14 -3.23
N THR A 20 22.63 15.26 -2.40
CA THR A 20 22.89 13.82 -2.43
C THR A 20 21.85 13.04 -3.24
N ALA A 21 20.84 13.71 -3.81
CA ALA A 21 19.78 13.08 -4.56
C ALA A 21 20.31 12.42 -5.84
N ARG A 22 20.09 11.12 -5.96
CA ARG A 22 20.35 10.35 -7.17
C ARG A 22 19.06 9.73 -7.67
N ARG A 23 18.70 10.04 -8.92
CA ARG A 23 17.54 9.43 -9.57
C ARG A 23 17.92 8.10 -10.22
N SER A 24 17.12 7.08 -9.97
CA SER A 24 17.27 5.74 -10.54
C SER A 24 15.94 5.26 -11.14
N VAL A 25 16.01 4.57 -12.28
CA VAL A 25 14.86 3.99 -12.96
C VAL A 25 14.95 2.48 -12.90
N PHE A 26 13.87 1.84 -12.45
CA PHE A 26 13.78 0.41 -12.25
C PHE A 26 12.69 -0.17 -13.16
N LYS A 27 13.03 -1.28 -13.82
CA LYS A 27 12.06 -2.10 -14.55
C LYS A 27 11.26 -2.95 -13.57
N ASP A 28 10.17 -3.53 -14.06
CA ASP A 28 9.35 -4.44 -13.27
C ASP A 28 10.18 -5.56 -12.62
N LYS A 29 9.91 -5.84 -11.35
CA LYS A 29 10.58 -6.84 -10.50
C LYS A 29 12.06 -6.59 -10.24
N ALA A 30 12.62 -5.47 -10.69
CA ALA A 30 13.99 -5.10 -10.32
C ALA A 30 14.06 -4.78 -8.82
N LEU A 31 15.15 -5.20 -8.18
CA LEU A 31 15.43 -4.83 -6.79
C LEU A 31 15.86 -3.37 -6.75
N VAL A 32 15.18 -2.58 -5.92
CA VAL A 32 15.68 -1.27 -5.48
C VAL A 32 16.83 -1.51 -4.50
N TYR A 33 16.61 -2.42 -3.53
CA TYR A 33 17.66 -3.02 -2.72
C TYR A 33 17.30 -4.47 -2.34
N GLY A 34 18.32 -5.32 -2.22
CA GLY A 34 18.19 -6.76 -1.88
C GLY A 34 18.30 -7.08 -0.39
N SER A 35 18.80 -6.12 0.40
CA SER A 35 18.90 -6.14 1.85
C SER A 35 18.85 -4.69 2.33
N PHE A 36 18.50 -4.44 3.59
CA PHE A 36 18.51 -3.09 4.14
C PHE A 36 19.90 -2.46 4.00
N GLU A 37 19.94 -1.24 3.46
CA GLU A 37 21.16 -0.47 3.26
C GLU A 37 21.16 0.73 4.23
N PRO A 38 22.01 0.71 5.27
CA PRO A 38 22.16 1.84 6.19
C PRO A 38 22.54 3.12 5.44
N GLU A 39 22.20 4.27 6.03
CA GLU A 39 22.46 5.62 5.49
C GLU A 39 21.75 5.96 4.18
N LYS A 40 20.94 5.06 3.62
CA LYS A 40 20.20 5.29 2.38
C LYS A 40 18.70 5.43 2.63
N VAL A 41 18.19 6.58 2.20
CA VAL A 41 16.76 6.89 2.17
C VAL A 41 16.31 6.86 0.71
N TYR A 42 15.12 6.33 0.49
CA TYR A 42 14.52 6.25 -0.83
C TYR A 42 13.18 6.96 -0.84
N VAL A 43 12.89 7.66 -1.94
CA VAL A 43 11.60 8.31 -2.19
C VAL A 43 11.07 7.85 -3.53
N VAL A 44 9.83 7.34 -3.58
CA VAL A 44 9.18 6.96 -4.84
C VAL A 44 8.73 8.22 -5.57
N GLU A 45 9.33 8.51 -6.72
CA GLU A 45 8.94 9.66 -7.54
C GLU A 45 7.78 9.31 -8.48
N HIS A 46 7.82 8.10 -9.07
CA HIS A 46 6.80 7.58 -9.97
C HIS A 46 6.75 6.05 -9.90
N GLY A 47 5.58 5.48 -10.17
CA GLY A 47 5.36 4.03 -10.09
C GLY A 47 5.25 3.54 -8.65
N TYR A 48 5.68 2.31 -8.42
CA TYR A 48 5.49 1.61 -7.16
C TYR A 48 6.68 0.80 -6.70
N VAL A 49 6.84 0.73 -5.38
CA VAL A 49 7.80 -0.15 -4.71
C VAL A 49 7.05 -1.06 -3.74
N ARG A 50 7.25 -2.37 -3.86
CA ARG A 50 6.85 -3.34 -2.84
C ARG A 50 7.95 -3.44 -1.81
N LEU A 51 7.60 -3.16 -0.55
CA LEU A 51 8.45 -3.49 0.59
C LEU A 51 8.12 -4.87 1.10
N GLY A 52 9.16 -5.60 1.45
CA GLY A 52 9.07 -6.99 1.80
C GLY A 52 10.19 -7.44 2.71
N ALA A 53 10.20 -8.73 2.97
CA ALA A 53 11.33 -9.40 3.56
C ALA A 53 11.62 -10.72 2.83
N THR A 54 12.89 -11.05 2.72
CA THR A 54 13.33 -12.37 2.25
C THR A 54 13.19 -13.37 3.39
N GLN A 55 12.45 -14.45 3.15
CA GLN A 55 12.33 -15.58 4.08
C GLN A 55 13.54 -16.52 3.96
N ALA A 56 13.72 -17.42 4.94
CA ALA A 56 14.85 -18.36 4.98
C ALA A 56 14.90 -19.31 3.76
N ASP A 57 13.76 -19.55 3.11
CA ASP A 57 13.62 -20.33 1.89
C ASP A 57 13.86 -19.51 0.58
N GLY A 58 14.24 -18.24 0.72
CA GLY A 58 14.45 -17.32 -0.40
C GLY A 58 13.18 -16.66 -0.93
N ARG A 59 12.00 -16.97 -0.37
CA ARG A 59 10.74 -16.38 -0.82
C ARG A 59 10.61 -14.92 -0.37
N LEU A 60 10.18 -14.06 -1.28
CA LEU A 60 9.88 -12.67 -0.98
C LEU A 60 8.45 -12.53 -0.45
N THR A 61 8.29 -11.94 0.71
CA THR A 61 6.99 -11.53 1.26
C THR A 61 6.72 -10.06 0.98
N THR A 62 5.46 -9.66 0.91
CA THR A 62 5.03 -8.27 0.72
C THR A 62 4.43 -7.71 1.99
N ARG A 63 5.07 -6.70 2.61
CA ARG A 63 4.58 -6.02 3.81
C ARG A 63 3.77 -4.77 3.47
N ALA A 64 4.19 -4.05 2.44
CA ALA A 64 3.57 -2.81 2.00
C ALA A 64 3.78 -2.55 0.51
N LEU A 65 2.89 -1.76 -0.08
CA LEU A 65 3.10 -1.12 -1.38
C LEU A 65 3.20 0.39 -1.18
N LEU A 66 4.28 0.95 -1.70
CA LEU A 66 4.60 2.38 -1.63
C LEU A 66 4.45 2.99 -3.02
N GLY A 67 3.73 4.11 -3.08
CA GLY A 67 3.52 4.89 -4.29
C GLY A 67 4.18 6.26 -4.20
N LYS A 68 3.84 7.16 -5.13
CA LYS A 68 4.40 8.52 -5.23
C LYS A 68 4.54 9.24 -3.88
N ALA A 69 5.69 9.88 -3.69
CA ALA A 69 6.15 10.60 -2.49
C ALA A 69 6.32 9.74 -1.22
N SER A 70 6.15 8.42 -1.28
CA SER A 70 6.43 7.56 -0.13
C SER A 70 7.94 7.49 0.12
N ILE A 71 8.33 7.73 1.37
CA ILE A 71 9.70 7.60 1.86
C ILE A 71 9.91 6.22 2.53
N PHE A 72 11.05 5.59 2.30
CA PHE A 72 11.43 4.28 2.85
C PHE A 72 12.96 4.10 2.92
N GLY A 73 13.43 2.96 3.43
CA GLY A 73 14.85 2.69 3.69
C GLY A 73 15.23 3.07 5.11
N ASP A 74 16.44 3.61 5.30
CA ASP A 74 16.93 4.07 6.60
C ASP A 74 16.38 5.45 6.94
N LEU A 75 15.12 5.48 7.39
CA LEU A 75 14.35 6.70 7.62
C LEU A 75 15.05 7.65 8.61
N PRO A 76 15.10 8.96 8.31
CA PRO A 76 15.67 9.94 9.22
C PRO A 76 14.83 10.03 10.50
N PHE A 77 15.47 10.35 11.63
CA PHE A 77 14.85 10.48 12.96
C PHE A 77 14.23 9.19 13.54
N CYS A 78 14.41 8.05 12.87
CA CYS A 78 14.17 6.74 13.47
C CYS A 78 15.48 6.19 14.05
N PRO A 79 15.46 5.53 15.22
CA PRO A 79 16.62 4.74 15.67
C PRO A 79 17.03 3.78 14.57
N ALA A 80 18.33 3.63 14.31
CA ALA A 80 18.80 2.69 13.31
C ALA A 80 18.32 1.28 13.67
N THR A 81 17.35 0.76 12.91
CA THR A 81 16.86 -0.60 13.07
C THR A 81 17.53 -1.47 12.03
N SER A 82 18.13 -2.57 12.47
CA SER A 82 18.69 -3.60 11.61
C SER A 82 17.59 -4.49 11.04
N GLU A 83 16.74 -3.96 10.15
CA GLU A 83 15.87 -4.82 9.33
C GLU A 83 16.71 -5.57 8.28
N GLN A 84 17.58 -6.50 8.72
CA GLN A 84 18.60 -7.14 7.86
C GLN A 84 18.00 -7.84 6.63
N ASN A 85 16.76 -8.31 6.73
CA ASN A 85 16.08 -9.05 5.66
C ASN A 85 15.15 -8.17 4.81
N GLY A 86 15.13 -6.85 5.01
CA GLY A 86 14.28 -5.93 4.25
C GLY A 86 14.62 -5.95 2.75
N VAL A 87 13.61 -6.06 1.90
CA VAL A 87 13.74 -5.99 0.44
C VAL A 87 12.79 -4.93 -0.12
N ALA A 88 13.24 -4.21 -1.15
CA ALA A 88 12.42 -3.32 -1.94
C ALA A 88 12.45 -3.72 -3.42
N VAL A 89 11.27 -3.93 -4.02
CA VAL A 89 11.13 -4.38 -5.40
C VAL A 89 10.25 -3.43 -6.20
N ALA A 90 10.70 -2.98 -7.37
CA ALA A 90 9.88 -2.21 -8.28
C ALA A 90 8.69 -3.04 -8.82
N SER A 91 7.50 -2.44 -8.88
CA SER A 91 6.32 -3.03 -9.51
C SER A 91 5.91 -2.18 -10.71
N GLY A 92 6.16 -2.70 -11.91
CA GLY A 92 6.15 -1.90 -13.13
C GLY A 92 7.37 -1.00 -13.29
N GLU A 93 7.27 -0.01 -14.19
CA GLU A 93 8.29 1.03 -14.36
C GLU A 93 8.22 2.02 -13.19
N THR A 94 9.31 2.08 -12.43
CA THR A 94 9.37 2.84 -11.16
C THR A 94 10.59 3.75 -11.14
N TYR A 95 10.38 4.97 -10.67
CA TYR A 95 11.41 6.00 -10.54
C TYR A 95 11.59 6.28 -9.06
N VAL A 96 12.83 6.20 -8.58
CA VAL A 96 13.17 6.35 -7.17
C VAL A 96 14.29 7.38 -7.04
N LEU A 97 14.14 8.28 -6.07
CA LEU A 97 15.22 9.14 -5.60
C LEU A 97 15.90 8.45 -4.43
N GLU A 98 17.21 8.24 -4.53
CA GLU A 98 18.09 7.80 -3.46
C GLU A 98 18.74 9.04 -2.82
N LEU A 99 18.73 9.10 -1.50
CA LEU A 99 19.25 10.18 -0.68
C LEU A 99 20.13 9.60 0.43
N LYS A 100 21.12 10.35 0.88
CA LYS A 100 21.82 10.02 2.12
C LYS A 100 21.00 10.48 3.32
N ARG A 101 20.85 9.61 4.33
CA ARG A 101 20.11 9.87 5.58
C ARG A 101 20.54 11.18 6.24
N HIS A 102 21.83 11.36 6.51
CA HIS A 102 22.36 12.58 7.13
C HIS A 102 22.10 13.86 6.32
N ALA A 103 22.04 13.77 4.99
CA ALA A 103 21.76 14.94 4.14
C ALA A 103 20.29 15.37 4.27
N LEU A 104 19.38 14.41 4.37
CA LEU A 104 17.97 14.68 4.65
C LEU A 104 17.78 15.21 6.08
N GLU A 105 18.46 14.63 7.08
CA GLU A 105 18.42 15.12 8.46
C GLU A 105 18.94 16.57 8.55
N ALA A 106 20.06 16.89 7.89
CA ALA A 106 20.60 18.24 7.84
C ALA A 106 19.64 19.23 7.15
N ALA A 107 19.00 18.83 6.04
CA ALA A 107 18.02 19.68 5.36
C ALA A 107 16.82 20.00 6.26
N VAL A 108 16.33 19.01 7.00
CA VAL A 108 15.21 19.17 7.94
C VAL A 108 15.56 20.06 9.13
N GLN A 109 16.82 20.07 9.56
CA GLN A 109 17.27 20.98 10.61
C GLN A 109 17.32 22.45 10.16
N GLN A 110 17.49 22.70 8.86
CA GLN A 110 17.64 24.04 8.30
C GLN A 110 16.34 24.61 7.72
N ASP A 111 15.40 23.75 7.33
CA ASP A 111 14.15 24.14 6.68
C ASP A 111 12.93 23.66 7.48
N GLU A 112 12.25 24.63 8.12
CA GLU A 112 11.04 24.37 8.91
C GLU A 112 9.87 23.84 8.06
N ALA A 113 9.75 24.31 6.82
CA ALA A 113 8.67 23.84 5.93
C ALA A 113 8.89 22.37 5.57
N LEU A 114 10.14 21.97 5.29
CA LEU A 114 10.49 20.56 5.05
C LEU A 114 10.25 19.70 6.31
N ARG A 115 10.57 20.23 7.50
CA ARG A 115 10.31 19.52 8.77
C ARG A 115 8.82 19.26 8.96
N GLN A 116 7.98 20.29 8.80
CA GLN A 116 6.53 20.16 8.89
C GLN A 116 5.99 19.16 7.85
N LEU A 117 6.49 19.23 6.62
CA LEU A 117 6.11 18.33 5.53
C LEU A 117 6.41 16.86 5.84
N LEU A 118 7.61 16.55 6.37
CA LEU A 118 7.96 15.19 6.77
C LEU A 118 7.12 14.69 7.95
N LEU A 119 6.83 15.55 8.93
CA LEU A 119 5.94 15.21 10.04
C LEU A 119 4.53 14.86 9.54
N GLU A 120 4.00 15.59 8.58
CA GLU A 120 2.72 15.28 7.95
C GLU A 120 2.76 13.94 7.20
N ILE A 121 3.83 13.66 6.45
CA ILE A 121 4.02 12.37 5.75
C ILE A 121 4.08 11.21 6.76
N TYR A 122 4.85 11.35 7.85
CA TYR A 122 4.91 10.33 8.90
C TYR A 122 3.58 10.17 9.64
N GLY A 123 2.85 11.26 9.90
CA GLY A 123 1.50 11.21 10.46
C GLY A 123 0.53 10.43 9.57
N LEU A 124 0.61 10.61 8.24
CA LEU A 124 -0.17 9.83 7.27
C LEU A 124 0.21 8.35 7.28
N GLN A 125 1.51 8.03 7.37
CA GLN A 125 1.99 6.64 7.50
C GLN A 125 1.46 5.99 8.78
N PHE A 126 1.55 6.69 9.91
CA PHE A 126 1.05 6.20 11.19
C PHE A 126 -0.45 5.92 11.15
N ARG A 127 -1.26 6.86 10.64
CA ARG A 127 -2.71 6.66 10.48
C ARG A 127 -3.06 5.50 9.55
N PHE A 128 -2.24 5.26 8.52
CA PHE A 128 -2.42 4.12 7.63
C PHE A 128 -2.13 2.79 8.35
N LEU A 129 -1.06 2.73 9.15
CA LEU A 129 -0.72 1.55 9.96
C LEU A 129 -1.79 1.27 11.02
N ASP A 130 -2.23 2.29 11.76
CA ASP A 130 -3.31 2.18 12.74
C ASP A 130 -4.59 1.63 12.10
N ARG A 131 -5.01 2.17 10.94
CA ARG A 131 -6.16 1.64 10.19
C ARG A 131 -6.01 0.16 9.83
N ARG A 132 -4.81 -0.27 9.41
CA ARG A 132 -4.55 -1.69 9.08
C ARG A 132 -4.60 -2.59 10.31
N LEU A 133 -4.18 -2.09 11.48
CA LEU A 133 -4.32 -2.81 12.75
C LEU A 133 -5.80 -2.94 13.14
N GLN A 134 -6.56 -1.85 13.07
CA GLN A 134 -8.00 -1.86 13.35
C GLN A 134 -8.77 -2.85 12.47
N TRP A 135 -8.41 -2.99 11.19
CA TRP A 135 -9.03 -3.97 10.29
C TRP A 135 -8.97 -5.40 10.81
N GLN A 136 -7.95 -5.77 11.58
CA GLN A 136 -7.82 -7.12 12.11
C GLN A 136 -8.84 -7.44 13.19
N PHE A 137 -9.35 -6.42 13.89
CA PHE A 137 -10.31 -6.61 14.98
C PHE A 137 -11.77 -6.50 14.51
N VAL A 138 -12.06 -5.62 13.54
CA VAL A 138 -13.45 -5.19 13.29
C VAL A 138 -13.93 -5.41 11.84
N MET A 139 -13.05 -5.69 10.89
CA MET A 139 -13.40 -5.69 9.46
C MET A 139 -13.38 -7.10 8.84
N PRO A 140 -14.50 -7.57 8.26
CA PRO A 140 -14.54 -8.82 7.50
C PRO A 140 -13.52 -8.84 6.35
N LEU A 141 -12.94 -10.00 6.06
CA LEU A 141 -11.85 -10.16 5.08
C LEU A 141 -12.23 -9.65 3.69
N GLU A 142 -13.48 -9.83 3.27
CA GLU A 142 -14.01 -9.36 1.98
C GLU A 142 -13.91 -7.84 1.86
N ARG A 143 -14.25 -7.12 2.94
CA ARG A 143 -14.16 -5.66 3.00
C ARG A 143 -12.70 -5.20 3.00
N ARG A 144 -11.81 -5.92 3.68
CA ARG A 144 -10.36 -5.64 3.66
C ARG A 144 -9.81 -5.78 2.24
N ILE A 145 -10.17 -6.85 1.53
CA ILE A 145 -9.77 -7.08 0.15
C ILE A 145 -10.27 -5.94 -0.75
N ALA A 146 -11.57 -5.61 -0.69
CA ALA A 146 -12.12 -4.52 -1.49
C ALA A 146 -11.46 -3.17 -1.19
N THR A 147 -11.15 -2.90 0.08
CA THR A 147 -10.47 -1.66 0.50
C THR A 147 -9.05 -1.59 -0.05
N VAL A 148 -8.27 -2.68 0.05
CA VAL A 148 -6.92 -2.72 -0.54
C VAL A 148 -6.98 -2.54 -2.05
N LEU A 149 -7.93 -3.18 -2.75
CA LEU A 149 -8.08 -2.98 -4.20
C LEU A 149 -8.39 -1.52 -4.54
N LEU A 150 -9.30 -0.87 -3.83
CA LEU A 150 -9.61 0.57 -4.03
C LEU A 150 -8.39 1.46 -3.76
N ASP A 151 -7.65 1.20 -2.68
CA ASP A 151 -6.44 1.93 -2.36
C ASP A 151 -5.42 1.82 -3.50
N LEU A 152 -5.20 0.59 -4.00
CA LEU A 152 -4.26 0.32 -5.08
C LEU A 152 -4.65 1.01 -6.39
N ILE A 153 -5.94 1.04 -6.73
CA ILE A 153 -6.46 1.79 -7.89
C ILE A 153 -6.16 3.28 -7.73
N CYS A 154 -6.41 3.84 -6.54
CA CYS A 154 -6.19 5.26 -6.27
C CYS A 154 -4.73 5.69 -6.45
N PHE A 155 -3.77 4.76 -6.37
CA PHE A 155 -2.35 5.07 -6.51
C PHE A 155 -1.86 5.03 -7.96
N GLY A 156 -2.63 4.49 -8.91
CA GLY A 156 -2.11 4.20 -10.25
C GLY A 156 -2.69 2.96 -10.92
N GLY A 157 -3.98 2.69 -10.70
CA GLY A 157 -4.73 1.81 -11.60
C GLY A 157 -4.65 2.38 -13.03
N LYS A 158 -4.36 1.52 -14.00
CA LYS A 158 -4.27 1.91 -15.42
C LYS A 158 -5.53 1.48 -16.15
N PRO A 159 -5.92 2.13 -17.26
CA PRO A 159 -7.01 1.65 -18.10
C PRO A 159 -6.80 0.17 -18.45
N CYS A 160 -7.79 -0.68 -18.18
CA CYS A 160 -7.63 -2.11 -18.41
C CYS A 160 -7.60 -2.43 -19.92
N PRO A 161 -6.49 -2.90 -20.49
CA PRO A 161 -6.44 -3.24 -21.91
C PRO A 161 -6.87 -4.70 -22.17
N HIS A 162 -6.90 -5.51 -21.13
CA HIS A 162 -6.94 -6.96 -21.24
C HIS A 162 -8.36 -7.55 -21.16
N HIS A 163 -9.33 -6.80 -20.62
CA HIS A 163 -10.69 -7.29 -20.42
C HIS A 163 -11.73 -6.25 -20.85
N PRO A 164 -12.52 -6.52 -21.90
CA PRO A 164 -13.62 -5.67 -22.31
C PRO A 164 -14.62 -5.45 -21.17
N GLY A 165 -15.02 -4.20 -20.93
CA GLY A 165 -15.96 -3.84 -19.88
C GLY A 165 -15.35 -3.64 -18.48
N TYR A 166 -14.03 -3.78 -18.33
CA TYR A 166 -13.31 -3.45 -17.11
C TYR A 166 -12.57 -2.13 -17.27
N VAL A 167 -12.62 -1.26 -16.25
CA VAL A 167 -12.12 0.12 -16.38
C VAL A 167 -10.67 0.25 -15.97
N LEU A 168 -10.23 -0.49 -14.95
CA LEU A 168 -8.93 -0.31 -14.33
C LEU A 168 -8.26 -1.66 -14.08
N ASP A 169 -6.95 -1.76 -14.28
CA ASP A 169 -6.16 -2.90 -13.86
C ASP A 169 -5.10 -2.51 -12.81
N ILE A 170 -4.75 -3.50 -12.00
CA ILE A 170 -3.74 -3.41 -10.97
C ILE A 170 -2.84 -4.62 -11.14
N ARG A 171 -1.53 -4.39 -11.25
CA ARG A 171 -0.55 -5.47 -11.25
C ARG A 171 -0.41 -6.02 -9.83
N LEU A 172 -1.08 -7.14 -9.56
CA LEU A 172 -1.13 -7.75 -8.23
C LEU A 172 -1.50 -9.23 -8.35
N THR A 173 -0.70 -10.09 -7.72
CA THR A 173 -0.98 -11.53 -7.59
C THR A 173 -1.87 -11.80 -6.37
N HIS A 174 -2.53 -12.96 -6.35
CA HIS A 174 -3.31 -13.39 -5.18
C HIS A 174 -2.45 -13.54 -3.92
N GLN A 175 -1.18 -13.95 -4.08
CA GLN A 175 -0.24 -14.09 -2.98
C GLN A 175 0.08 -12.73 -2.38
N GLU A 176 0.46 -11.76 -3.21
CA GLU A 176 0.75 -10.39 -2.74
C GLU A 176 -0.49 -9.74 -2.09
N LEU A 177 -1.67 -9.92 -2.68
CA LEU A 177 -2.91 -9.45 -2.05
C LEU A 177 -3.13 -10.09 -0.68
N SER A 178 -2.90 -11.40 -0.56
CA SER A 178 -3.06 -12.12 0.71
C SER A 178 -2.12 -11.60 1.80
N GLU A 179 -0.89 -11.25 1.42
CA GLU A 179 0.08 -10.66 2.32
C GLU A 179 -0.32 -9.22 2.71
N LEU A 180 -0.82 -8.42 1.76
CA LEU A 180 -1.31 -7.06 2.02
C LEU A 180 -2.53 -7.04 2.97
N VAL A 181 -3.45 -7.99 2.84
CA VAL A 181 -4.61 -8.10 3.74
C VAL A 181 -4.33 -8.92 5.00
N LEU A 182 -3.09 -9.41 5.19
CA LEU A 182 -2.68 -10.25 6.31
C LEU A 182 -3.59 -11.47 6.49
N ALA A 183 -3.78 -12.24 5.41
CA ALA A 183 -4.56 -13.49 5.43
C ALA A 183 -3.88 -14.58 4.60
N ALA A 184 -4.25 -15.83 4.85
CA ALA A 184 -3.80 -16.93 4.01
C ALA A 184 -4.39 -16.81 2.59
N ARG A 185 -3.59 -17.14 1.58
CA ARG A 185 -4.04 -17.17 0.17
C ARG A 185 -5.24 -18.09 -0.05
N SER A 186 -5.34 -19.18 0.70
CA SER A 186 -6.49 -20.11 0.72
C SER A 186 -7.79 -19.44 1.17
N ASN A 187 -7.73 -18.38 1.96
CA ASN A 187 -8.90 -17.63 2.41
C ASN A 187 -9.23 -16.47 1.43
N VAL A 188 -8.21 -15.89 0.79
CA VAL A 188 -8.40 -14.79 -0.18
C VAL A 188 -8.94 -15.28 -1.53
N THR A 189 -8.44 -16.42 -2.01
CA THR A 189 -8.78 -16.92 -3.36
C THR A 189 -10.29 -17.19 -3.53
N PRO A 190 -11.00 -17.83 -2.57
CA PRO A 190 -12.45 -18.01 -2.67
C PRO A 190 -13.22 -16.68 -2.74
N ILE A 191 -12.79 -15.67 -1.99
CA ILE A 191 -13.43 -14.34 -2.02
C ILE A 191 -13.23 -13.67 -3.39
N LEU A 192 -12.02 -13.75 -3.97
CA LEU A 192 -11.78 -13.26 -5.32
C LEU A 192 -12.62 -13.99 -6.37
N ASN A 193 -12.80 -15.31 -6.23
CA ASN A 193 -13.70 -16.08 -7.09
C ASN A 193 -15.14 -15.57 -6.98
N THR A 194 -15.62 -15.27 -5.77
CA THR A 194 -16.95 -14.67 -5.53
C THR A 194 -17.07 -13.30 -6.20
N PHE A 195 -16.08 -12.41 -6.03
CA PHE A 195 -16.08 -11.10 -6.69
C PHE A 195 -16.07 -11.22 -8.21
N ARG A 196 -15.39 -12.24 -8.76
CA ARG A 196 -15.39 -12.54 -10.19
C ARG A 196 -16.74 -13.05 -10.68
N ALA A 197 -17.36 -13.99 -9.96
CA ALA A 197 -18.69 -14.49 -10.30
C ALA A 197 -19.75 -13.38 -10.27
N GLN A 198 -19.58 -12.38 -9.40
CA GLN A 198 -20.43 -11.19 -9.32
C GLN A 198 -20.08 -10.10 -10.35
N ASN A 199 -19.13 -10.35 -11.27
CA ASN A 199 -18.63 -9.38 -12.24
C ASN A 199 -18.11 -8.08 -11.62
N VAL A 200 -17.59 -8.12 -10.38
CA VAL A 200 -16.95 -6.96 -9.73
C VAL A 200 -15.52 -6.81 -10.22
N ILE A 201 -14.82 -7.95 -10.35
CA ILE A 201 -13.45 -8.04 -10.85
C ILE A 201 -13.31 -9.14 -11.90
N SER A 202 -12.23 -9.10 -12.65
CA SER A 202 -11.62 -10.23 -13.36
C SER A 202 -10.16 -10.28 -12.94
N TYR A 203 -9.46 -11.39 -13.19
CA TYR A 203 -8.03 -11.46 -12.93
C TYR A 203 -7.34 -12.47 -13.83
N SER A 204 -6.05 -12.22 -14.03
CA SER A 204 -5.08 -13.14 -14.64
C SER A 204 -4.04 -13.54 -13.58
N ARG A 205 -2.95 -14.18 -14.01
CA ARG A 205 -1.84 -14.51 -13.09
C ARG A 205 -1.14 -13.28 -12.50
N ALA A 206 -1.16 -12.14 -13.19
CA ALA A 206 -0.38 -10.96 -12.82
C ALA A 206 -1.22 -9.69 -12.59
N TYR A 207 -2.50 -9.71 -12.95
CA TYR A 207 -3.36 -8.53 -12.90
C TYR A 207 -4.71 -8.84 -12.29
N ILE A 208 -5.22 -7.90 -11.49
CA ILE A 208 -6.62 -7.82 -11.09
C ILE A 208 -7.24 -6.65 -11.86
N CYS A 209 -8.30 -6.94 -12.62
CA CYS A 209 -9.04 -5.99 -13.43
C CYS A 209 -10.36 -5.66 -12.70
N VAL A 210 -10.64 -4.38 -12.50
CA VAL A 210 -11.79 -3.91 -11.74
C VAL A 210 -12.83 -3.35 -12.69
N ARG A 211 -14.08 -3.82 -12.56
CA ARG A 211 -15.15 -3.46 -13.48
C ARG A 211 -15.63 -2.03 -13.27
N THR A 212 -15.93 -1.69 -12.02
CA THR A 212 -16.31 -0.33 -11.61
C THR A 212 -15.84 -0.07 -10.18
N LEU A 213 -15.52 1.19 -9.88
CA LEU A 213 -15.15 1.61 -8.51
C LEU A 213 -16.33 1.50 -7.55
N ASP A 214 -17.53 1.81 -8.02
CA ASP A 214 -18.76 1.77 -7.23
C ASP A 214 -19.05 0.36 -6.68
N ALA A 215 -18.76 -0.68 -7.46
CA ALA A 215 -18.97 -2.05 -7.02
C ALA A 215 -18.07 -2.41 -5.82
N LEU A 216 -16.79 -2.00 -5.86
CA LEU A 216 -15.89 -2.16 -4.71
C LEU A 216 -16.29 -1.26 -3.54
N ALA A 217 -16.69 -0.01 -3.80
CA ALA A 217 -17.10 0.92 -2.75
C ALA A 217 -18.33 0.42 -1.98
N LYS A 218 -19.29 -0.22 -2.66
CA LYS A 218 -20.44 -0.87 -2.02
C LYS A 218 -20.03 -1.99 -1.06
N ILE A 219 -19.04 -2.79 -1.43
CA ILE A 219 -18.50 -3.86 -0.57
C ILE A 219 -17.83 -3.25 0.67
N VAL A 220 -17.04 -2.19 0.52
CA VAL A 220 -16.40 -1.48 1.64
C VAL A 220 -17.44 -0.86 2.58
N GLY A 221 -18.46 -0.21 2.03
CA GLY A 221 -19.57 0.40 2.78
C GLY A 221 -20.46 -0.60 3.54
N GLY A 222 -20.24 -1.90 3.35
CA GLY A 222 -20.87 -2.93 4.16
C GLY A 222 -22.30 -3.27 3.78
N VAL A 223 -22.77 -2.78 2.63
CA VAL A 223 -23.99 -3.29 2.03
C VAL A 223 -23.68 -4.71 1.57
N ALA A 224 -24.07 -5.69 2.38
CA ALA A 224 -24.00 -7.09 1.99
C ALA A 224 -24.71 -7.22 0.63
N MET A 225 -23.94 -7.55 -0.41
CA MET A 225 -24.50 -7.99 -1.68
C MET A 225 -25.21 -9.30 -1.38
N ARG A 226 -26.52 -9.22 -1.10
CA ARG A 226 -27.34 -10.38 -0.76
C ARG A 226 -27.35 -11.32 -1.95
N ASN A 227 -26.60 -12.42 -1.84
CA ASN A 227 -26.90 -13.61 -2.61
C ASN A 227 -28.24 -14.14 -2.09
N SER A 228 -29.22 -14.25 -2.96
CA SER A 228 -30.49 -14.94 -2.69
C SER A 228 -30.24 -16.45 -2.60
N ALA A 229 -29.66 -16.92 -1.49
CA ALA A 229 -29.73 -18.31 -1.06
C ALA A 229 -29.25 -18.46 0.41
N SER A 230 -30.12 -19.08 1.21
CA SER A 230 -29.95 -19.56 2.60
C SER A 230 -29.90 -18.53 3.74
N LEU A 231 -30.98 -18.55 4.53
CA LEU A 231 -31.15 -17.94 5.84
C LEU A 231 -30.24 -18.60 6.90
N GLY A 232 -29.84 -17.82 7.90
CA GLY A 232 -29.69 -18.33 9.27
C GLY A 232 -28.45 -17.84 10.02
N SER A 233 -28.52 -16.66 10.64
CA SER A 233 -28.14 -16.41 12.05
C SER A 233 -28.05 -14.90 12.36
N ARG A 234 -28.55 -14.54 13.55
CA ARG A 234 -28.82 -13.18 14.07
C ARG A 234 -27.57 -12.28 14.15
N PRO A 235 -27.71 -10.95 14.07
CA PRO A 235 -26.61 -10.03 14.36
C PRO A 235 -26.32 -10.00 15.87
N ALA A 236 -25.03 -10.01 16.21
CA ALA A 236 -24.55 -9.77 17.57
C ALA A 236 -24.82 -8.31 17.96
N HIS A 237 -25.59 -8.13 19.03
CA HIS A 237 -25.83 -6.84 19.67
C HIS A 237 -24.59 -6.50 20.52
N TYR A 238 -23.80 -5.51 20.11
CA TYR A 238 -22.73 -4.96 20.96
C TYR A 238 -23.20 -3.66 21.60
N PRO A 239 -22.99 -3.45 22.91
CA PRO A 239 -23.36 -2.21 23.59
C PRO A 239 -22.37 -1.08 23.27
N PRO A 240 -22.77 0.20 23.42
CA PRO A 240 -21.90 1.33 23.15
C PRO A 240 -20.80 1.44 24.21
N LEU A 241 -19.54 1.34 23.78
CA LEU A 241 -18.33 1.54 24.58
C LEU A 241 -18.02 3.04 24.76
N TYR A 242 -18.95 3.85 25.25
CA TYR A 242 -18.63 5.17 25.82
C TYR A 242 -19.74 5.60 26.81
N ALA A 243 -19.72 5.06 28.02
CA ALA A 243 -20.28 5.77 29.17
C ALA A 243 -19.15 6.61 29.77
N ARG A 244 -19.16 7.91 29.49
CA ARG A 244 -18.35 8.89 30.22
C ARG A 244 -18.92 8.99 31.64
N THR A 245 -18.14 8.65 32.64
CA THR A 245 -18.36 9.15 34.00
C THR A 245 -17.42 10.32 34.24
N THR A 246 -18.05 11.45 34.50
CA THR A 246 -17.52 12.66 35.16
C THR A 246 -16.88 12.34 36.49
#